data_AF-A0A9E2ZQ43-F1
#
_entry.id   AF-A0A9E2ZQ43-F1
#
_cell.length_a   1.000
_cell.length_b   1.000
_cell.length_c   1.000
_cell.angle_alpha   90.00
_cell.angle_beta   90.00
_cell.angle_gamma   90.00
#
_symmetry.space_group_name_H-M   'P 1'
#
loop_
_entity.id
_entity.type
_entity.pdbx_description
1 polymer ?
#
loop_
_entity_poly.entity_id
_entity_poly.type
_entity_poly.pdbx_seq_one_letter_code
_entity_poly.pdbx_strand_id
1 'polypeptide(L)'
;MTVSYEAALQRYEPVFGLETHVELGTATKLFCGCPVAFGGEPNSQVCPVCLGLPGSLPVVNRVAIEYTIRIGLALNCTIASWCRFARKNYFYPDMPKNFQISQYDEPLCTDGYLDVVVGGKTVGVGIERVHLEEDTGKS
;
A
#
# COMPACT_ATOMS: atom_id res chain seq x y z
N MET A 1 -36.13 10.69 -12.39
CA MET A 1 -36.78 9.93 -11.31
C MET A 1 -35.69 9.32 -10.45
N THR A 2 -35.64 9.64 -9.16
CA THR A 2 -34.75 8.98 -8.20
C THR A 2 -35.43 7.71 -7.69
N VAL A 3 -34.68 6.63 -7.60
CA VAL A 3 -35.14 5.34 -7.05
C VAL A 3 -34.91 5.36 -5.54
N SER A 4 -35.83 4.83 -4.72
CA SER A 4 -35.59 4.69 -3.27
C SER A 4 -34.50 3.65 -3.00
N TYR A 5 -33.84 3.73 -1.84
CA TYR A 5 -32.80 2.77 -1.45
C TYR A 5 -33.31 1.32 -1.49
N GLU A 6 -34.50 1.06 -0.93
CA GLU A 6 -35.13 -0.27 -0.96
C GLU A 6 -35.42 -0.75 -2.39
N ALA A 7 -35.96 0.12 -3.25
CA ALA A 7 -36.25 -0.23 -4.64
C ALA A 7 -34.97 -0.41 -5.47
N ALA A 8 -33.88 0.26 -5.10
CA ALA A 8 -32.57 0.05 -5.70
C ALA A 8 -31.99 -1.31 -5.31
N LEU A 9 -32.03 -1.69 -4.03
CA LEU A 9 -31.54 -2.99 -3.54
C LEU A 9 -32.33 -4.19 -4.09
N GLN A 10 -33.62 -4.01 -4.45
CA GLN A 10 -34.41 -5.07 -5.08
C GLN A 10 -34.06 -5.30 -6.56
N ARG A 11 -33.52 -4.29 -7.24
CA ARG A 11 -33.27 -4.32 -8.70
C ARG A 11 -31.79 -4.51 -9.05
N TYR A 12 -30.90 -4.14 -8.13
CA TYR A 12 -29.46 -4.11 -8.36
C TYR A 12 -28.71 -4.70 -7.19
N GLU A 13 -27.60 -5.35 -7.49
CA GLU A 13 -26.65 -5.87 -6.50
C GLU A 13 -25.46 -4.90 -6.40
N PRO A 14 -25.25 -4.23 -5.25
CA PRO A 14 -24.11 -3.34 -5.08
C PRO A 14 -22.83 -4.14 -4.84
N VAL A 15 -21.79 -3.86 -5.62
CA VAL A 15 -20.46 -4.47 -5.48
C VAL A 15 -19.47 -3.39 -5.04
N PHE A 16 -18.76 -3.66 -3.95
CA PHE A 16 -17.77 -2.75 -3.38
C PHE A 16 -16.38 -3.39 -3.41
N GLY A 17 -15.38 -2.61 -3.83
CA GLY A 17 -13.96 -2.93 -3.69
C GLY A 17 -13.28 -1.81 -2.91
N LEU A 18 -12.35 -2.16 -2.03
CA LEU A 18 -11.61 -1.22 -1.21
C LEU A 18 -10.12 -1.33 -1.50
N GLU A 19 -9.48 -0.19 -1.73
CA GLU A 19 -8.03 -0.04 -1.75
C GLU A 19 -7.62 0.63 -0.44
N THR A 20 -6.72 0.02 0.31
CA THR A 20 -6.29 0.53 1.62
C THR A 20 -4.78 0.61 1.65
N HIS A 21 -4.26 1.82 1.91
CA HIS A 21 -2.85 2.04 2.17
C HIS A 21 -2.61 2.14 3.68
N VAL A 22 -1.53 1.50 4.14
CA VAL A 22 -1.16 1.43 5.55
C VAL A 22 0.30 1.85 5.69
N GLU A 23 0.53 2.94 6.41
CA GLU A 23 1.89 3.33 6.77
C GLU A 23 2.49 2.35 7.78
N LEU A 24 3.64 1.76 7.43
CA LEU A 24 4.35 0.84 8.29
C LEU A 24 5.12 1.61 9.37
N GLY A 25 4.95 1.20 10.64
CA GLY A 25 5.66 1.75 11.81
C GLY A 25 7.16 1.40 11.86
N THR A 26 7.89 1.68 10.78
CA THR A 26 9.32 1.48 10.62
C THR A 26 10.09 2.72 11.06
N ALA A 27 11.35 2.56 11.50
CA ALA A 27 12.18 3.70 11.90
C ALA A 27 12.73 4.50 10.70
N THR A 28 12.92 3.85 9.55
CA THR A 28 13.51 4.43 8.33
C THR A 28 12.63 4.21 7.12
N LYS A 29 12.72 5.08 6.12
CA LYS A 29 11.93 5.01 4.88
C LYS A 29 12.15 3.70 4.12
N LEU A 30 11.25 3.41 3.18
CA LEU A 30 11.26 2.14 2.45
C LEU A 30 12.54 1.92 1.61
N PHE A 31 13.09 2.97 1.01
CA PHE A 31 14.22 2.86 0.07
C PHE A 31 15.49 3.63 0.49
N CYS A 32 15.52 4.23 1.68
CA CYS A 32 16.70 4.92 2.21
C CYS A 32 16.70 4.97 3.75
N GLY A 33 17.83 5.38 4.33
CA GLY A 33 18.00 5.47 5.78
C GLY A 33 17.42 6.71 6.46
N CYS A 34 16.69 7.58 5.75
CA CYS A 34 16.02 8.72 6.38
C CYS A 34 14.97 8.24 7.39
N PRO A 35 14.76 8.97 8.50
CA PRO A 35 13.77 8.59 9.48
C PRO A 35 12.33 8.68 8.92
N VAL A 36 11.44 7.90 9.51
CA VAL A 36 9.98 8.06 9.43
C VAL A 36 9.54 8.61 10.78
N ALA A 37 9.33 9.91 10.86
CA ALA A 37 8.85 10.59 12.06
C ALA A 37 7.80 11.62 11.69
N PHE A 38 6.67 11.62 12.40
CA PHE A 38 5.60 12.58 12.18
C PHE A 38 6.04 14.00 12.58
N GLY A 39 5.72 14.98 11.72
CA GLY A 39 6.10 16.37 11.91
C GLY A 39 7.55 16.66 11.51
N GLY A 40 8.17 17.65 12.17
CA GLY A 40 9.48 18.19 11.81
C GLY A 40 9.42 19.31 10.77
N GLU A 41 10.55 19.98 10.56
CA GLU A 41 10.63 21.08 9.60
C GLU A 41 10.48 20.56 8.15
N PRO A 42 9.83 21.33 7.25
CA PRO A 42 9.71 20.96 5.85
C PRO A 42 11.06 20.57 5.24
N ASN A 43 11.09 19.42 4.55
CA ASN A 43 12.28 18.90 3.88
C ASN A 43 13.50 18.68 4.79
N SER A 44 13.32 18.49 6.10
CA SER A 44 14.42 18.18 7.04
C SER A 44 14.80 16.68 7.09
N GLN A 45 13.84 15.80 6.78
CA GLN A 45 14.02 14.33 6.83
C GLN A 45 14.21 13.74 5.43
N VAL A 46 15.20 14.24 4.69
CA VAL A 46 15.40 13.93 3.27
C VAL A 46 16.85 13.55 2.95
N CYS A 47 17.05 12.87 1.83
CA CYS A 47 18.35 12.54 1.26
C CYS A 47 18.25 12.45 -0.27
N PRO A 48 19.38 12.30 -1.00
CA PRO A 48 19.36 12.21 -2.45
C PRO A 48 18.40 11.15 -3.03
N VAL A 49 18.24 10.00 -2.36
CA VAL A 49 17.36 8.91 -2.81
C VAL A 49 15.89 9.32 -2.78
N CYS A 50 15.38 9.76 -1.63
CA CYS A 50 13.96 10.10 -1.51
C CYS A 50 13.61 11.43 -2.19
N LEU A 51 14.61 12.28 -2.50
CA LEU A 51 14.47 13.46 -3.35
C LEU A 51 14.59 13.15 -4.85
N GLY A 52 14.84 11.90 -5.24
CA GLY A 52 14.99 11.52 -6.65
C GLY A 52 16.16 12.22 -7.35
N LEU A 53 17.23 12.56 -6.63
CA LEU A 53 18.38 13.26 -7.22
C LEU A 53 19.15 12.34 -8.19
N PRO A 54 19.79 12.90 -9.23
CA PRO A 54 20.56 12.13 -10.20
C PRO A 54 21.65 11.26 -9.54
N GLY A 55 21.75 10.00 -9.98
CA GLY A 55 22.74 9.05 -9.49
C GLY A 55 22.39 8.34 -8.17
N SER A 56 21.26 8.68 -7.54
CA SER A 56 20.78 7.97 -6.35
C SER A 56 20.13 6.62 -6.70
N LEU A 57 20.28 5.63 -5.81
CA LEU A 57 19.73 4.27 -5.99
C LEU A 57 18.94 3.84 -4.74
N PRO A 58 17.82 3.11 -4.89
CA PRO A 58 17.01 2.64 -3.77
C PRO A 58 17.66 1.43 -3.08
N VAL A 59 17.56 1.37 -1.75
CA VAL A 59 17.92 0.19 -0.94
C VAL A 59 16.74 -0.18 -0.05
N VAL A 60 16.16 -1.36 -0.29
CA VAL A 60 14.93 -1.79 0.38
C VAL A 60 15.12 -1.98 1.89
N ASN A 61 14.13 -1.53 2.67
CA ASN A 61 14.08 -1.70 4.11
C ASN A 61 13.64 -3.13 4.48
N ARG A 62 14.54 -3.88 5.13
CA ARG A 62 14.28 -5.25 5.62
C ARG A 62 13.08 -5.33 6.58
N VAL A 63 12.91 -4.35 7.46
CA VAL A 63 11.81 -4.34 8.44
C VAL A 63 10.47 -4.11 7.75
N ALA A 64 10.44 -3.30 6.69
CA ALA A 64 9.22 -3.11 5.90
C ALA A 64 8.78 -4.44 5.25
N ILE A 65 9.71 -5.20 4.65
CA ILE A 65 9.41 -6.54 4.11
C ILE A 65 8.88 -7.47 5.20
N GLU A 66 9.54 -7.51 6.36
CA GLU A 66 9.11 -8.34 7.50
C GLU A 66 7.68 -8.01 7.95
N TYR A 67 7.35 -6.73 8.02
CA TYR A 67 6.00 -6.27 8.40
C TYR A 67 4.96 -6.62 7.34
N THR A 68 5.27 -6.48 6.05
CA THR A 68 4.34 -6.88 4.98
C THR A 68 4.07 -8.38 4.98
N ILE A 69 5.08 -9.21 5.25
CA ILE A 69 4.88 -10.66 5.43
C ILE A 69 3.97 -10.94 6.62
N ARG A 70 4.19 -10.27 7.76
CA ARG A 70 3.32 -10.40 8.94
C ARG A 70 1.87 -10.01 8.65
N ILE A 71 1.66 -8.90 7.93
CA ILE A 71 0.33 -8.45 7.51
C ILE A 71 -0.30 -9.50 6.58
N GLY A 72 0.45 -10.00 5.59
CA GLY A 72 -0.03 -11.05 4.69
C GLY A 72 -0.48 -12.30 5.45
N LEU A 73 0.34 -12.80 6.37
CA LEU A 73 -0.01 -13.96 7.21
C LEU A 73 -1.23 -13.68 8.09
N ALA A 74 -1.33 -12.48 8.68
CA ALA A 74 -2.47 -12.08 9.50
C ALA A 74 -3.78 -11.95 8.69
N LEU A 75 -3.67 -11.65 7.40
CA LEU A 75 -4.77 -11.60 6.43
C LEU A 75 -4.94 -12.93 5.68
N ASN A 76 -4.33 -14.02 6.17
CA ASN A 76 -4.41 -15.36 5.60
C ASN A 76 -3.96 -15.46 4.13
N CYS A 77 -3.11 -14.54 3.67
CA CYS A 77 -2.57 -14.56 2.31
C CYS A 77 -1.50 -15.65 2.14
N THR A 78 -1.35 -16.10 0.90
CA THR A 78 -0.16 -16.86 0.48
C THR A 78 1.02 -15.89 0.31
N ILE A 79 2.17 -16.23 0.89
CA ILE A 79 3.40 -15.43 0.77
C ILE A 79 4.22 -15.94 -0.41
N ALA A 80 4.56 -15.05 -1.34
CA ALA A 80 5.33 -15.39 -2.52
C ALA A 80 6.78 -15.75 -2.17
N SER A 81 7.31 -16.84 -2.73
CA SER A 81 8.74 -17.19 -2.61
C SER A 81 9.64 -16.31 -3.47
N TRP A 82 9.05 -15.59 -4.43
CA TRP A 82 9.70 -14.64 -5.30
C TRP A 82 8.71 -13.52 -5.64
N CYS A 83 9.17 -12.28 -5.58
CA CYS A 83 8.41 -11.10 -5.99
C CYS A 83 9.38 -10.07 -6.58
N ARG A 84 8.85 -9.03 -7.24
CA ARG A 84 9.66 -7.93 -7.76
C ARG A 84 9.05 -6.57 -7.42
N PHE A 85 9.90 -5.56 -7.38
CA PHE A 85 9.46 -4.17 -7.42
C PHE A 85 9.34 -3.71 -8.88
N ALA A 86 8.37 -2.83 -9.13
CA ALA A 86 8.08 -2.21 -10.41
C ALA A 86 8.03 -0.68 -10.26
N ARG A 87 8.17 0.04 -11.37
CA ARG A 87 8.03 1.50 -11.41
C ARG A 87 6.66 1.86 -11.96
N LYS A 88 5.80 2.46 -11.12
CA LYS A 88 4.52 3.06 -11.51
C LYS A 88 4.78 4.51 -11.92
N ASN A 89 4.89 4.76 -13.23
CA ASN A 89 5.34 6.05 -13.78
C ASN A 89 4.19 7.06 -13.85
N TYR A 90 4.38 8.24 -13.25
CA TYR A 90 3.46 9.38 -13.34
C TYR A 90 4.17 10.66 -12.90
N PHE A 91 3.72 11.80 -13.42
CA PHE A 91 4.28 13.11 -13.09
C PHE A 91 3.37 13.81 -12.08
N TYR A 92 3.90 14.08 -10.90
CA TYR A 92 3.23 14.89 -9.89
C TYR A 92 4.25 15.56 -8.96
N PRO A 93 4.04 16.81 -8.49
CA PRO A 93 5.06 17.54 -7.73
C PRO A 93 5.56 16.85 -6.44
N ASP A 94 4.73 16.01 -5.82
CA ASP A 94 5.09 15.26 -4.61
C ASP A 94 5.80 13.91 -4.89
N MET A 95 5.95 13.52 -6.16
CA MET A 95 6.64 12.30 -6.57
C MET A 95 7.93 12.66 -7.33
N PRO A 96 9.05 12.91 -6.62
CA PRO A 96 10.25 13.54 -7.20
C PRO A 96 10.96 12.69 -8.25
N LYS A 97 10.71 11.38 -8.29
CA LYS A 97 11.31 10.44 -9.24
C LYS A 97 10.54 10.34 -10.56
N ASN A 98 9.34 10.94 -10.66
CA ASN A 98 8.35 10.71 -11.73
C ASN A 98 7.91 9.24 -11.87
N PHE A 99 8.18 8.43 -10.85
CA PHE A 99 7.64 7.10 -10.68
C PHE A 99 7.66 6.73 -9.19
N GLN A 100 6.65 5.98 -8.76
CA GLN A 100 6.60 5.34 -7.46
C GLN A 100 7.15 3.91 -7.61
N ILE A 101 8.06 3.52 -6.74
CA ILE A 101 8.47 2.11 -6.63
C ILE A 101 7.38 1.38 -5.84
N SER A 102 6.71 0.43 -6.49
CA SER A 102 5.62 -0.40 -5.94
C SER A 102 5.82 -1.86 -6.41
N GLN A 103 4.81 -2.72 -6.34
CA GLN A 103 4.80 -4.04 -7.00
C GLN A 103 3.61 -4.10 -7.95
N TYR A 104 3.76 -4.76 -9.10
CA TYR A 104 2.69 -4.90 -10.08
C TYR A 104 2.26 -6.36 -10.21
N ASP A 105 2.65 -7.07 -11.27
CA ASP A 105 2.16 -8.43 -11.53
C ASP A 105 2.53 -9.46 -10.43
N GLU A 106 3.65 -9.24 -9.71
CA GLU A 106 4.19 -10.19 -8.73
C GLU A 106 4.29 -9.55 -7.33
N PRO A 107 3.14 -9.36 -6.64
CA PRO A 107 3.08 -8.85 -5.28
C PRO A 107 3.63 -9.87 -4.27
N LEU A 108 3.95 -9.38 -3.07
CA LEU A 108 4.48 -10.24 -2.00
C LEU A 108 3.42 -11.18 -1.40
N CYS A 109 2.16 -10.75 -1.31
CA CYS A 109 1.08 -11.53 -0.71
C CYS A 109 -0.16 -11.53 -1.62
N THR A 110 -0.80 -12.69 -1.82
CA THR A 110 -2.04 -12.83 -2.62
C THR A 110 -3.05 -13.77 -1.96
N ASP A 111 -4.28 -13.74 -2.45
CA ASP A 111 -5.32 -14.75 -2.18
C ASP A 111 -5.62 -14.94 -0.68
N GLY A 112 -5.74 -13.83 0.05
CA GLY A 112 -6.09 -13.83 1.46
C GLY A 112 -7.58 -13.59 1.71
N TYR A 113 -7.94 -13.43 2.99
CA TYR A 113 -9.28 -13.06 3.40
C TYR A 113 -9.30 -12.46 4.82
N LEU A 114 -10.34 -11.66 5.08
CA LEU A 114 -10.66 -11.08 6.38
C LEU A 114 -12.11 -11.37 6.74
N ASP A 115 -12.33 -12.02 7.88
CA ASP A 115 -13.67 -12.22 8.43
C ASP A 115 -14.12 -10.97 9.21
N VAL A 116 -15.32 -10.47 8.87
CA VAL A 116 -15.95 -9.32 9.54
C VAL A 116 -17.32 -9.70 10.10
N VAL A 117 -17.71 -9.10 11.23
CA VAL A 117 -19.01 -9.36 11.87
C VAL A 117 -20.00 -8.25 11.49
N VAL A 118 -21.07 -8.61 10.80
CA VAL A 118 -22.15 -7.70 10.38
C VAL A 118 -23.48 -8.26 10.86
N GLY A 119 -24.17 -7.52 11.74
CA GLY A 119 -25.48 -7.94 12.27
C GLY A 119 -25.45 -9.32 12.96
N GLY A 120 -24.33 -9.67 13.62
CA GLY A 120 -24.14 -10.95 14.30
C GLY A 120 -23.78 -12.13 13.38
N LYS A 121 -23.61 -11.92 12.08
CA LYS A 121 -23.11 -12.93 11.13
C LYS A 121 -21.67 -12.63 10.75
N THR A 122 -20.87 -13.68 10.59
CA THR A 122 -19.51 -13.56 10.05
C THR A 122 -19.58 -13.60 8.53
N VAL A 123 -18.93 -12.65 7.87
CA VAL A 123 -18.83 -12.54 6.42
C VAL A 123 -17.35 -12.48 6.05
N GLY A 124 -16.91 -13.37 5.18
CA GLY A 124 -15.54 -13.34 4.65
C GLY A 124 -15.41 -12.34 3.51
N VAL A 125 -14.43 -11.45 3.62
CA VAL A 125 -14.05 -10.48 2.58
C VAL A 125 -12.72 -10.92 1.99
N GLY A 126 -12.67 -11.16 0.68
CA GLY A 126 -11.45 -11.55 0.00
C GLY A 126 -10.40 -10.43 0.02
N ILE A 127 -9.13 -10.81 0.21
CA ILE A 127 -7.98 -9.93 0.05
C ILE A 127 -7.26 -10.36 -1.22
N GLU A 128 -7.42 -9.56 -2.28
CA GLU A 128 -6.79 -9.85 -3.58
C GLU A 128 -5.27 -9.88 -3.46
N ARG A 129 -4.69 -8.85 -2.83
CA ARG A 129 -3.24 -8.71 -2.67
C ARG A 129 -2.84 -7.75 -1.55
N VAL A 130 -1.64 -7.97 -1.03
CA VAL A 130 -0.89 -7.00 -0.21
C VAL A 130 0.49 -6.85 -0.81
N HIS A 131 0.91 -5.62 -1.07
CA HIS A 131 2.19 -5.33 -1.69
C HIS A 131 2.88 -4.12 -1.05
N LEU A 132 4.18 -3.97 -1.30
CA LEU A 132 4.98 -2.85 -0.82
C LEU A 132 5.06 -1.73 -1.84
N GLU A 133 4.93 -0.50 -1.36
CA GLU A 133 5.22 0.71 -2.12
C GLU A 133 5.77 1.83 -1.24
N GLU A 134 6.48 2.78 -1.84
CA GLU A 134 6.84 4.02 -1.17
C GLU A 134 5.70 5.04 -1.25
N ASP A 135 5.58 5.87 -0.22
CA ASP A 135 4.62 6.97 -0.21
C ASP A 135 5.13 8.19 -1.00
N THR A 136 4.20 9.08 -1.36
CA THR A 136 4.51 10.39 -1.95
C THR A 136 4.86 11.43 -0.88
N GLY A 137 5.32 12.60 -1.32
CA GLY A 137 5.42 13.78 -0.46
C GLY A 137 4.05 14.41 -0.18
N LYS A 138 4.07 15.60 0.42
CA LYS A 138 2.88 16.43 0.64
C LYS A 138 3.01 17.74 -0.14
N SER A 139 1.90 18.17 -0.76
CA SER A 139 1.76 19.48 -1.43
C SER A 139 1.02 20.49 -0.55
#